data_AF-A0A7C6YQ97-F1
#
_entry.id   AF-A0A7C6YQ97-F1
#
_cell.length_a   1.000
_cell.length_b   1.000
_cell.length_c   1.000
_cell.angle_alpha   90.00
_cell.angle_beta   90.00
_cell.angle_gamma   90.00
#
_symmetry.space_group_name_H-M   'P 1'
#
loop_
_entity.id
_entity.type
_entity.pdbx_description
1 polymer ?
#
loop_
_entity_poly.entity_id
_entity_poly.type
_entity_poly.pdbx_seq_one_letter_code
_entity_poly.pdbx_strand_id
1 'polypeptide(L)'
;TDQAVQIRVTINREPFGPLTGTLVAPSISHSVAVIEAILAAKQGVKNITVGYGQCGNLTQDVAALQTLPVIVEEYLRAENLTDVEVTSVFHQWMGGFPADEARAYGVISLGAAAAALGRATKVIVKTTHEALGIPTKEANAQGVRATKQVLSMLRGQEYPENPLLAEEREIILTETRQILSKTLELGDGDWAQGAVRAFAAGVIDVPFAPSIYNGGRTMPARDNEGAVRFLAWGNLPFSKEIQNFHRDKLAERGKAERRTPSFQMVIDDIYAIGQGRLVGRPR
;
A
#
# COMPACT_ATOMS: atom_id res chain seq x y z
N THR A 1 18.59 19.50 39.65
CA THR A 1 19.48 18.54 38.98
C THR A 1 18.77 17.21 38.90
N ASP A 2 17.87 17.09 37.93
CA ASP A 2 17.26 15.82 37.55
C ASP A 2 17.30 15.76 36.03
N GLN A 3 18.50 15.56 35.50
CA GLN A 3 18.63 14.95 34.19
C GLN A 3 18.25 13.49 34.39
N ALA A 4 16.96 13.19 34.25
CA ALA A 4 16.53 11.82 34.05
C ALA A 4 17.41 11.27 32.92
N VAL A 5 18.25 10.28 33.25
CA VAL A 5 19.08 9.58 32.28
C VAL A 5 18.11 8.97 31.29
N GLN A 6 17.93 9.63 30.14
CA GLN A 6 17.12 9.10 29.06
C GLN A 6 17.88 7.86 28.59
N ILE A 7 17.43 6.68 29.03
CA ILE A 7 18.02 5.42 28.60
C ILE A 7 17.86 5.39 27.08
N ARG A 8 18.98 5.43 26.36
CA ARG A 8 19.00 5.50 24.90
C ARG A 8 18.71 4.11 24.33
N VAL A 9 17.47 3.65 24.52
CA VAL A 9 16.95 2.40 23.94
C VAL A 9 16.28 2.76 22.62
N THR A 10 16.78 2.18 21.53
CA THR A 10 16.12 2.29 20.22
C THR A 10 15.00 1.25 20.14
N ILE A 11 13.76 1.70 19.98
CA ILE A 11 12.59 0.84 19.80
C ILE A 11 11.91 1.24 18.49
N ASN A 12 11.73 0.28 17.58
CA ASN A 12 11.05 0.50 16.32
C ASN A 12 9.52 0.58 16.51
N ARG A 13 8.86 1.41 15.71
CA ARG A 13 7.40 1.43 15.54
C ARG A 13 7.03 1.20 14.08
N GLU A 14 5.95 0.46 13.85
CA GLU A 14 5.54 0.07 12.51
C GLU A 14 4.04 0.35 12.28
N PRO A 15 3.72 1.51 11.67
CA PRO A 15 2.44 1.75 10.99
C PRO A 15 2.01 0.58 10.10
N PHE A 16 0.75 0.15 10.22
CA PHE A 16 0.25 -1.01 9.47
C PHE A 16 -0.28 -0.61 8.08
N GLY A 17 0.62 -0.52 7.12
CA GLY A 17 0.35 -0.03 5.76
C GLY A 17 -0.71 -0.78 4.93
N PRO A 18 -0.85 -2.12 5.00
CA PRO A 18 -1.84 -2.82 4.16
C PRO A 18 -3.31 -2.48 4.45
N LEU A 19 -3.61 -1.90 5.61
CA LEU A 19 -4.95 -1.55 6.04
C LEU A 19 -5.92 -2.76 5.94
N THR A 20 -6.91 -2.71 5.06
CA THR A 20 -7.88 -3.81 4.86
C THR A 20 -7.35 -4.95 4.00
N GLY A 21 -6.15 -4.81 3.42
CA GLY A 21 -5.53 -5.81 2.55
C GLY A 21 -6.25 -6.04 1.22
N THR A 22 -7.26 -5.22 0.90
CA THR A 22 -8.19 -5.47 -0.21
C THR A 22 -8.24 -4.26 -1.14
N LEU A 23 -7.43 -4.29 -2.20
CA LEU A 23 -7.39 -3.27 -3.27
C LEU A 23 -7.22 -1.83 -2.74
N VAL A 24 -6.42 -1.66 -1.69
CA VAL A 24 -6.09 -0.33 -1.15
C VAL A 24 -5.08 0.32 -2.08
N ALA A 25 -5.46 1.43 -2.72
CA ALA A 25 -4.55 2.17 -3.60
C ALA A 25 -3.32 2.68 -2.84
N PRO A 26 -2.12 2.74 -3.47
CA PRO A 26 -0.90 3.21 -2.81
C PRO A 26 -1.06 4.57 -2.14
N SER A 27 -1.76 5.51 -2.77
CA SER A 27 -1.95 6.86 -2.22
C SER A 27 -2.69 6.88 -0.88
N ILE A 28 -3.71 6.04 -0.70
CA ILE A 28 -4.42 5.92 0.59
C ILE A 28 -3.49 5.31 1.65
N SER A 29 -2.79 4.23 1.31
CA SER A 29 -1.81 3.58 2.20
C SER A 29 -0.75 4.59 2.66
N HIS A 30 -0.18 5.33 1.73
CA HIS A 30 0.89 6.30 2.00
C HIS A 30 0.39 7.47 2.85
N SER A 31 -0.80 8.01 2.56
CA SER A 31 -1.37 9.09 3.37
C SER A 31 -1.56 8.69 4.82
N VAL A 32 -2.08 7.47 5.09
CA VAL A 32 -2.21 6.97 6.47
C VAL A 32 -0.84 6.78 7.11
N ALA A 33 0.12 6.17 6.40
CA ALA A 33 1.47 5.94 6.92
C ALA A 33 2.21 7.25 7.28
N VAL A 34 2.08 8.31 6.46
CA VAL A 34 2.66 9.63 6.74
C VAL A 34 2.06 10.23 8.01
N ILE A 35 0.74 10.22 8.15
CA ILE A 35 0.06 10.75 9.33
C ILE A 35 0.50 9.99 10.59
N GLU A 36 0.49 8.65 10.56
CA GLU A 36 0.91 7.83 11.70
C GLU A 36 2.38 8.06 12.06
N ALA A 37 3.27 8.21 11.07
CA ALA A 37 4.68 8.50 11.28
C ALA A 37 4.90 9.86 11.96
N ILE A 38 4.21 10.92 11.50
CA ILE A 38 4.29 12.26 12.11
C ILE A 38 3.78 12.21 13.54
N LEU A 39 2.62 11.58 13.79
CA LEU A 39 2.04 11.49 15.12
C LEU A 39 2.97 10.72 16.08
N ALA A 40 3.57 9.62 15.63
CA ALA A 40 4.55 8.86 16.40
C ALA A 40 5.81 9.70 16.70
N ALA A 41 6.37 10.36 15.69
CA ALA A 41 7.58 11.17 15.82
C ALA A 41 7.37 12.40 16.73
N LYS A 42 6.20 13.04 16.70
CA LYS A 42 5.82 14.12 17.65
C LYS A 42 5.78 13.64 19.11
N GLN A 43 5.60 12.34 19.33
CA GLN A 43 5.68 11.71 20.67
C GLN A 43 7.08 11.17 21.01
N GLY A 44 8.10 11.47 20.20
CA GLY A 44 9.49 11.13 20.46
C GLY A 44 9.95 9.79 19.88
N VAL A 45 9.16 9.13 19.03
CA VAL A 45 9.62 7.93 18.30
C VAL A 45 10.70 8.32 17.28
N LYS A 46 11.81 7.56 17.25
CA LYS A 46 12.99 7.85 16.42
C LYS A 46 13.37 6.78 15.39
N ASN A 47 12.70 5.63 15.42
CA ASN A 47 12.90 4.56 14.44
C ASN A 47 11.51 4.05 14.00
N ILE A 48 11.18 4.25 12.72
CA ILE A 48 9.86 3.98 12.17
C ILE A 48 9.99 3.15 10.89
N THR A 49 9.32 2.01 10.85
CA THR A 49 9.15 1.22 9.62
C THR A 49 7.77 1.50 9.03
N VAL A 50 7.70 2.15 7.87
CA VAL A 50 6.43 2.41 7.18
C VAL A 50 6.09 1.29 6.20
N GLY A 51 4.83 0.85 6.21
CA GLY A 51 4.39 -0.33 5.48
C GLY A 51 3.63 -0.04 4.19
N TYR A 52 3.67 -1.00 3.28
CA TYR A 52 2.81 -1.08 2.09
C TYR A 52 2.43 -2.54 1.81
N GLY A 53 1.17 -2.76 1.40
CA GLY A 53 0.67 -4.08 1.03
C GLY A 53 0.67 -4.29 -0.48
N GLN A 54 1.14 -5.46 -0.93
CA GLN A 54 1.17 -5.82 -2.35
C GLN A 54 -0.20 -5.64 -3.04
N CYS A 55 -0.23 -4.82 -4.09
CA CYS A 55 -1.37 -4.73 -4.99
C CYS A 55 -1.26 -5.74 -6.14
N GLY A 56 -0.04 -6.05 -6.61
CA GLY A 56 0.28 -7.14 -7.52
C GLY A 56 0.77 -6.73 -8.91
N ASN A 57 0.50 -5.51 -9.38
CA ASN A 57 1.20 -4.98 -10.54
C ASN A 57 2.62 -4.59 -10.12
N LEU A 58 3.62 -5.22 -10.72
CA LEU A 58 5.01 -5.08 -10.28
C LEU A 58 5.52 -3.64 -10.36
N THR A 59 5.20 -2.91 -11.44
CA THR A 59 5.60 -1.51 -11.61
C THR A 59 4.99 -0.63 -10.53
N GLN A 60 3.68 -0.78 -10.26
CA GLN A 60 2.99 -0.03 -9.21
C GLN A 60 3.51 -0.36 -7.81
N ASP A 61 3.76 -1.64 -7.50
CA ASP A 61 4.27 -2.03 -6.19
C ASP A 61 5.69 -1.50 -5.97
N VAL A 62 6.54 -1.52 -7.00
CA VAL A 62 7.88 -0.91 -6.96
C VAL A 62 7.77 0.61 -6.81
N ALA A 63 6.90 1.27 -7.58
CA ALA A 63 6.67 2.71 -7.46
C ALA A 63 6.20 3.09 -6.05
N ALA A 64 5.27 2.34 -5.48
CA ALA A 64 4.76 2.53 -4.13
C ALA A 64 5.87 2.37 -3.08
N LEU A 65 6.70 1.32 -3.18
CA LEU A 65 7.83 1.09 -2.26
C LEU A 65 8.90 2.18 -2.35
N GLN A 66 9.19 2.69 -3.55
CA GLN A 66 10.17 3.75 -3.75
C GLN A 66 9.68 5.12 -3.25
N THR A 67 8.38 5.40 -3.36
CA THR A 67 7.79 6.69 -2.99
C THR A 67 7.43 6.81 -1.52
N LEU A 68 7.07 5.71 -0.86
CA LEU A 68 6.66 5.70 0.54
C LEU A 68 7.68 6.33 1.50
N PRO A 69 8.95 5.87 1.57
CA PRO A 69 9.94 6.48 2.47
C PRO A 69 10.22 7.94 2.10
N VAL A 70 10.24 8.26 0.79
CA VAL A 70 10.48 9.62 0.30
C VAL A 70 9.43 10.60 0.82
N ILE A 71 8.15 10.27 0.68
CA ILE A 71 7.07 11.17 1.11
C ILE A 71 6.95 11.24 2.64
N VAL A 72 7.22 10.13 3.35
CA VAL A 72 7.27 10.14 4.82
C VAL A 72 8.38 11.05 5.33
N GLU A 73 9.59 10.94 4.79
CA GLU A 73 10.70 11.82 5.16
C GLU A 73 10.46 13.28 4.76
N GLU A 74 9.85 13.54 3.59
CA GLU A 74 9.46 14.88 3.14
C GLU A 74 8.60 15.57 4.20
N TYR A 75 7.54 14.90 4.67
CA TYR A 75 6.61 15.47 5.64
C TYR A 75 7.17 15.50 7.07
N LEU A 76 7.97 14.52 7.49
CA LEU A 76 8.70 14.60 8.77
C LEU A 76 9.64 15.82 8.79
N ARG A 77 10.39 16.06 7.70
CA ARG A 77 11.25 17.26 7.57
C ARG A 77 10.43 18.55 7.60
N ALA A 78 9.27 18.60 6.93
CA ALA A 78 8.37 19.76 6.96
C ALA A 78 7.85 20.08 8.38
N GLU A 79 7.69 19.06 9.23
CA GLU A 79 7.31 19.19 10.64
C GLU A 79 8.51 19.42 11.58
N ASN A 80 9.72 19.65 11.05
CA ASN A 80 10.98 19.77 11.79
C ASN A 80 11.37 18.53 12.61
N LEU A 81 10.95 17.34 12.16
CA LEU A 81 11.25 16.04 12.77
C LEU A 81 12.36 15.34 11.96
N THR A 82 13.60 15.81 12.13
CA THR A 82 14.74 15.39 11.30
C THR A 82 15.57 14.25 11.87
N ASP A 83 15.30 13.83 13.10
CA ASP A 83 16.04 12.81 13.84
C ASP A 83 15.33 11.45 13.89
N VAL A 84 14.57 11.14 12.83
CA VAL A 84 13.82 9.88 12.69
C VAL A 84 14.44 9.02 11.58
N GLU A 85 14.84 7.81 11.94
CA GLU A 85 15.25 6.78 10.98
C GLU A 85 14.00 6.12 10.37
N VAL A 86 13.85 6.22 9.05
CA VAL A 86 12.73 5.65 8.31
C VAL A 86 13.20 4.41 7.53
N THR A 87 12.48 3.31 7.70
CA THR A 87 12.66 2.07 6.94
C THR A 87 11.35 1.64 6.31
N SER A 88 11.37 0.70 5.37
CA SER A 88 10.16 0.23 4.68
C SER A 88 9.87 -1.25 4.92
N VAL A 89 8.58 -1.60 5.03
CA VAL A 89 8.13 -2.98 5.04
C VAL A 89 7.14 -3.25 3.91
N PHE A 90 7.39 -4.31 3.17
CA PHE A 90 6.45 -4.83 2.17
C PHE A 90 5.71 -6.04 2.71
N HIS A 91 4.38 -6.01 2.68
CA HIS A 91 3.59 -7.19 2.96
C HIS A 91 3.29 -7.90 1.65
N GLN A 92 3.70 -9.17 1.55
CA GLN A 92 3.19 -10.05 0.50
C GLN A 92 1.66 -10.05 0.54
N TRP A 93 1.04 -10.38 -0.60
CA TRP A 93 -0.41 -10.34 -0.85
C TRP A 93 -1.26 -10.53 0.40
N MET A 94 -2.13 -9.57 0.69
CA MET A 94 -2.95 -9.56 1.92
C MET A 94 -4.41 -9.95 1.67
N GLY A 95 -4.79 -10.15 0.40
CA GLY A 95 -6.12 -10.62 0.01
C GLY A 95 -6.23 -12.15 0.00
N GLY A 96 -7.29 -12.67 -0.62
CA GLY A 96 -7.54 -14.11 -0.70
C GLY A 96 -6.44 -14.88 -1.45
N PHE A 97 -6.02 -16.02 -0.90
CA PHE A 97 -5.02 -16.91 -1.48
C PHE A 97 -5.65 -18.08 -2.24
N PRO A 98 -4.93 -18.66 -3.22
CA PRO A 98 -5.30 -19.96 -3.77
C PRO A 98 -5.09 -21.05 -2.72
N ALA A 99 -6.01 -22.02 -2.65
CA ALA A 99 -5.90 -23.17 -1.74
C ALA A 99 -4.86 -24.21 -2.19
N ASP A 100 -4.50 -24.22 -3.47
CA ASP A 100 -3.42 -25.05 -3.99
C ASP A 100 -2.05 -24.46 -3.58
N GLU A 101 -1.24 -25.26 -2.90
CA GLU A 101 0.03 -24.79 -2.33
C GLU A 101 1.03 -24.32 -3.39
N ALA A 102 1.08 -24.99 -4.55
CA ALA A 102 2.00 -24.60 -5.63
C ALA A 102 1.62 -23.22 -6.18
N ARG A 103 0.32 -22.95 -6.35
CA ARG A 103 -0.18 -21.61 -6.69
C ARG A 103 0.11 -20.59 -5.59
N ALA A 104 -0.02 -20.97 -4.33
CA ALA A 104 0.30 -20.08 -3.20
C ALA A 104 1.78 -19.68 -3.18
N TYR A 105 2.70 -20.61 -3.50
CA TYR A 105 4.12 -20.26 -3.71
C TYR A 105 4.33 -19.27 -4.85
N GLY A 106 3.52 -19.34 -5.91
CA GLY A 106 3.54 -18.33 -6.98
C GLY A 106 3.25 -16.93 -6.45
N VAL A 107 2.22 -16.79 -5.61
CA VAL A 107 1.85 -15.51 -4.96
C VAL A 107 2.96 -15.02 -4.03
N ILE A 108 3.47 -15.90 -3.15
CA ILE A 108 4.58 -15.61 -2.23
C ILE A 108 5.83 -15.14 -2.99
N SER A 109 6.19 -15.85 -4.06
CA SER A 109 7.39 -15.57 -4.84
C SER A 109 7.28 -14.25 -5.61
N LEU A 110 6.10 -13.94 -6.17
CA LEU A 110 5.85 -12.64 -6.80
C LEU A 110 6.00 -11.49 -5.78
N GLY A 111 5.45 -11.65 -4.58
CA GLY A 111 5.59 -10.66 -3.52
C GLY A 111 7.04 -10.50 -3.05
N ALA A 112 7.81 -11.60 -2.98
CA ALA A 112 9.24 -11.54 -2.69
C ALA A 112 10.04 -10.81 -3.79
N ALA A 113 9.68 -11.01 -5.06
CA ALA A 113 10.29 -10.31 -6.18
C ALA A 113 9.98 -8.80 -6.16
N ALA A 114 8.73 -8.41 -5.91
CA ALA A 114 8.35 -7.01 -5.75
C ALA A 114 9.09 -6.34 -4.58
N ALA A 115 9.19 -7.02 -3.43
CA ALA A 115 9.94 -6.51 -2.28
C ALA A 115 11.43 -6.27 -2.59
N ALA A 116 12.08 -7.23 -3.28
CA ALA A 116 13.49 -7.09 -3.67
C ALA A 116 13.69 -5.93 -4.64
N LEU A 117 12.91 -5.90 -5.72
CA LEU A 117 13.04 -4.92 -6.80
C LEU A 117 12.61 -3.50 -6.38
N GLY A 118 11.68 -3.39 -5.43
CA GLY A 118 11.27 -2.14 -4.79
C GLY A 118 12.16 -1.73 -3.62
N ARG A 119 13.22 -2.50 -3.29
CA ARG A 119 14.18 -2.23 -2.20
C ARG A 119 13.53 -2.07 -0.82
N ALA A 120 12.56 -2.93 -0.50
CA ALA A 120 11.97 -2.96 0.83
C ALA A 120 13.04 -3.33 1.89
N THR A 121 13.08 -2.64 3.03
CA THR A 121 13.98 -2.99 4.14
C THR A 121 13.58 -4.33 4.78
N LYS A 122 12.27 -4.60 4.85
CA LYS A 122 11.68 -5.81 5.43
C LYS A 122 10.58 -6.35 4.52
N VAL A 123 10.38 -7.67 4.53
CA VAL A 123 9.22 -8.33 3.91
C VAL A 123 8.46 -9.17 4.94
N ILE A 124 7.13 -9.04 4.98
CA ILE A 124 6.26 -9.92 5.76
C ILE A 124 5.88 -11.11 4.89
N VAL A 125 6.21 -12.30 5.39
CA VAL A 125 6.09 -13.56 4.68
C VAL A 125 4.72 -14.19 4.87
N LYS A 126 4.11 -14.62 3.76
CA LYS A 126 2.89 -15.42 3.72
C LYS A 126 3.20 -16.91 3.62
N THR A 127 2.17 -17.73 3.79
CA THR A 127 2.31 -19.20 3.81
C THR A 127 1.36 -19.85 2.82
N THR A 128 1.62 -21.09 2.46
CA THR A 128 0.73 -21.88 1.61
C THR A 128 -0.60 -22.20 2.28
N HIS A 129 -0.69 -22.08 3.61
CA HIS A 129 -1.91 -22.31 4.40
C HIS A 129 -2.83 -21.08 4.50
N GLU A 130 -2.50 -19.96 3.86
CA GLU A 130 -3.23 -18.68 4.02
C GLU A 130 -4.73 -18.79 3.67
N ALA A 131 -5.09 -19.66 2.72
CA ALA A 131 -6.49 -19.90 2.35
C ALA A 131 -7.25 -20.82 3.33
N LEU A 132 -6.54 -21.48 4.26
CA LEU A 132 -7.07 -22.52 5.13
C LEU A 132 -7.14 -22.07 6.59
N GLY A 133 -6.16 -21.28 7.06
CA GLY A 133 -6.10 -20.79 8.44
C GLY A 133 -4.69 -20.47 8.91
N ILE A 134 -4.49 -20.43 10.24
CA ILE A 134 -3.17 -20.19 10.84
C ILE A 134 -2.20 -21.30 10.40
N PRO A 135 -1.00 -20.94 9.90
CA PRO A 135 -0.05 -21.94 9.40
C PRO A 135 0.54 -22.80 10.50
N THR A 136 0.91 -24.03 10.14
CA THR A 136 1.84 -24.82 10.96
C THR A 136 3.23 -24.20 10.93
N LYS A 137 4.09 -24.54 11.89
CA LYS A 137 5.48 -24.08 11.90
C LYS A 137 6.26 -24.51 10.65
N GLU A 138 5.92 -25.67 10.08
CA GLU A 138 6.51 -26.20 8.85
C GLU A 138 6.13 -25.37 7.62
N ALA A 139 4.83 -25.09 7.43
CA ALA A 139 4.34 -24.27 6.32
C ALA A 139 4.88 -22.83 6.40
N ASN A 140 4.97 -22.29 7.62
CA ASN A 140 5.59 -20.99 7.86
C ASN A 140 7.09 -20.99 7.50
N ALA A 141 7.85 -21.97 7.99
CA ALA A 141 9.27 -22.13 7.66
C ALA A 141 9.50 -22.32 6.15
N GLN A 142 8.60 -23.00 5.44
CA GLN A 142 8.68 -23.12 3.98
C GLN A 142 8.43 -21.79 3.26
N GLY A 143 7.42 -21.00 3.65
CA GLY A 143 7.20 -19.65 3.12
C GLY A 143 8.43 -18.74 3.32
N VAL A 144 9.07 -18.81 4.50
CA VAL A 144 10.30 -18.06 4.79
C VAL A 144 11.44 -18.52 3.89
N ARG A 145 11.65 -19.83 3.72
CA ARG A 145 12.69 -20.37 2.83
C ARG A 145 12.47 -19.97 1.37
N ALA A 146 11.24 -20.07 0.87
CA ALA A 146 10.88 -19.66 -0.49
C ALA A 146 11.15 -18.16 -0.70
N THR A 147 10.68 -17.31 0.23
CA THR A 147 10.92 -15.87 0.17
C THR A 147 12.41 -15.55 0.16
N LYS A 148 13.19 -16.12 1.10
CA LYS A 148 14.65 -15.90 1.17
C LYS A 148 15.39 -16.37 -0.08
N GLN A 149 14.94 -17.46 -0.70
CA GLN A 149 15.51 -17.96 -1.96
C GLN A 149 15.34 -16.91 -3.08
N VAL A 150 14.13 -16.37 -3.27
CA VAL A 150 13.86 -15.33 -4.29
C VAL A 150 14.67 -14.07 -4.02
N LEU A 151 14.68 -13.58 -2.77
CA LEU A 151 15.49 -12.42 -2.38
C LEU A 151 16.98 -12.63 -2.67
N SER A 152 17.49 -13.85 -2.49
CA SER A 152 18.91 -14.17 -2.73
C SER A 152 19.24 -14.21 -4.22
N MET A 153 18.33 -14.70 -5.05
CA MET A 153 18.47 -14.70 -6.51
C MET A 153 18.44 -13.28 -7.10
N LEU A 154 17.65 -12.38 -6.51
CA LEU A 154 17.51 -10.99 -6.94
C LEU A 154 18.48 -10.03 -6.23
N ARG A 155 19.43 -10.54 -5.44
CA ARG A 155 20.39 -9.71 -4.72
C ARG A 155 21.17 -8.83 -5.70
N GLY A 156 21.16 -7.53 -5.45
CA GLY A 156 21.86 -6.54 -6.29
C GLY A 156 21.16 -6.22 -7.61
N GLN A 157 19.98 -6.81 -7.87
CA GLN A 157 19.14 -6.41 -8.99
C GLN A 157 18.24 -5.24 -8.58
N GLU A 158 17.95 -4.39 -9.54
CA GLU A 158 17.09 -3.24 -9.38
C GLU A 158 16.00 -3.28 -10.44
N TYR A 159 14.82 -2.76 -10.10
CA TYR A 159 13.82 -2.52 -11.12
C TYR A 159 14.32 -1.43 -12.07
N PRO A 160 14.39 -1.68 -13.39
CA PRO A 160 14.97 -0.73 -14.33
C PRO A 160 14.13 0.55 -14.42
N GLU A 161 14.81 1.70 -14.37
CA GLU A 161 14.18 3.00 -14.56
C GLU A 161 13.56 3.09 -15.96
N ASN A 162 12.32 3.55 -16.05
CA ASN A 162 11.57 3.66 -17.30
C ASN A 162 10.39 4.64 -17.17
N PRO A 163 9.81 5.10 -18.29
CA PRO A 163 8.73 6.10 -18.25
C PRO A 163 7.50 5.68 -17.44
N LEU A 164 7.12 4.40 -17.46
CA LEU A 164 5.95 3.91 -16.72
C LEU A 164 6.20 3.94 -15.21
N LEU A 165 7.42 3.57 -14.76
CA LEU A 165 7.79 3.69 -13.36
C LEU A 165 7.80 5.16 -12.92
N ALA A 166 8.36 6.05 -13.73
CA ALA A 166 8.40 7.47 -13.43
C ALA A 166 6.99 8.08 -13.32
N GLU A 167 6.11 7.78 -14.29
CA GLU A 167 4.70 8.21 -14.28
C GLU A 167 3.96 7.69 -13.04
N GLU A 168 4.08 6.39 -12.75
CA GLU A 168 3.37 5.79 -11.62
C GLU A 168 3.84 6.36 -10.27
N ARG A 169 5.14 6.64 -10.10
CA ARG A 169 5.65 7.34 -8.90
C ARG A 169 5.06 8.74 -8.77
N GLU A 170 4.98 9.50 -9.87
CA GLU A 170 4.46 10.86 -9.86
C GLU A 170 2.95 10.87 -9.53
N ILE A 171 2.18 9.94 -10.09
CA ILE A 171 0.77 9.77 -9.77
C ILE A 171 0.59 9.46 -8.28
N ILE A 172 1.32 8.48 -7.73
CA ILE A 172 1.24 8.12 -6.31
C ILE A 172 1.58 9.31 -5.42
N LEU A 173 2.66 10.03 -5.70
CA LEU A 173 3.07 11.20 -4.92
C LEU A 173 2.03 12.33 -5.01
N THR A 174 1.51 12.60 -6.20
CA THR A 174 0.52 13.67 -6.42
C THR A 174 -0.77 13.39 -5.66
N GLU A 175 -1.32 12.18 -5.79
CA GLU A 175 -2.53 11.76 -5.07
C GLU A 175 -2.33 11.83 -3.55
N THR A 176 -1.19 11.31 -3.06
CA THR A 176 -0.87 11.30 -1.64
C THR A 176 -0.78 12.72 -1.10
N ARG A 177 -0.11 13.64 -1.81
CA ARG A 177 -0.01 15.06 -1.43
C ARG A 177 -1.37 15.75 -1.44
N GLN A 178 -2.26 15.45 -2.38
CA GLN A 178 -3.62 16.00 -2.41
C GLN A 178 -4.43 15.59 -1.16
N ILE A 179 -4.36 14.31 -0.77
CA ILE A 179 -5.00 13.81 0.45
C ILE A 179 -4.41 14.47 1.71
N LEU A 180 -3.08 14.49 1.82
CA LEU A 180 -2.37 15.04 2.97
C LEU A 180 -2.57 16.55 3.13
N SER A 181 -2.51 17.30 2.03
CA SER A 181 -2.76 18.75 2.02
C SER A 181 -4.16 19.07 2.52
N LYS A 182 -5.18 18.37 2.00
CA LYS A 182 -6.56 18.58 2.46
C LYS A 182 -6.77 18.14 3.91
N THR A 183 -6.09 17.07 4.33
CA THR A 183 -6.14 16.59 5.72
C THR A 183 -5.56 17.64 6.68
N LEU A 184 -4.42 18.23 6.35
CA LEU A 184 -3.79 19.27 7.15
C LEU A 184 -4.62 20.57 7.18
N GLU A 185 -5.20 20.95 6.05
CA GLU A 185 -6.14 22.08 5.94
C GLU A 185 -7.34 21.87 6.87
N LEU A 186 -7.99 20.71 6.80
CA LEU A 186 -9.12 20.38 7.67
C LEU A 186 -8.73 20.38 9.15
N GLY A 187 -7.48 20.08 9.48
CA GLY A 187 -6.96 20.08 10.84
C GLY A 187 -6.50 21.45 11.35
N ASP A 188 -6.62 22.52 10.56
CA ASP A 188 -6.05 23.85 10.89
C ASP A 188 -4.55 23.77 11.24
N GLY A 189 -3.81 22.90 10.54
CA GLY A 189 -2.38 22.64 10.79
C GLY A 189 -2.09 21.53 11.82
N ASP A 190 -3.10 20.94 12.47
CA ASP A 190 -2.95 19.81 13.38
C ASP A 190 -3.26 18.47 12.69
N TRP A 191 -2.27 17.57 12.61
CA TRP A 191 -2.41 16.27 11.97
C TRP A 191 -3.39 15.31 12.66
N ALA A 192 -3.52 15.36 14.00
CA ALA A 192 -4.44 14.50 14.72
C ALA A 192 -5.89 14.94 14.50
N GLN A 193 -6.15 16.25 14.63
CA GLN A 193 -7.46 16.83 14.29
C GLN A 193 -7.78 16.66 12.82
N GLY A 194 -6.78 16.86 11.95
CA GLY A 194 -6.87 16.65 10.51
C GLY A 194 -7.30 15.23 10.17
N ALA A 195 -6.68 14.22 10.78
CA ALA A 195 -7.04 12.82 10.55
C ALA A 195 -8.51 12.53 10.91
N VAL A 196 -8.97 12.96 12.09
CA VAL A 196 -10.37 12.79 12.52
C VAL A 196 -11.34 13.44 11.54
N ARG A 197 -11.07 14.69 11.16
CA ARG A 197 -11.92 15.46 10.24
C ARG A 197 -11.85 14.93 8.81
N ALA A 198 -10.71 14.42 8.37
CA ALA A 198 -10.52 13.85 7.05
C ALA A 198 -11.31 12.54 6.86
N PHE A 199 -11.32 11.64 7.86
CA PHE A 199 -12.20 10.48 7.84
C PHE A 199 -13.69 10.89 7.84
N ALA A 200 -14.08 11.82 8.71
CA ALA A 200 -15.46 12.31 8.77
C ALA A 200 -15.92 12.96 7.44
N ALA A 201 -15.03 13.65 6.74
CA ALA A 201 -15.30 14.26 5.44
C ALA A 201 -15.16 13.30 4.25
N GLY A 202 -14.57 12.11 4.44
CA GLY A 202 -14.23 11.16 3.37
C GLY A 202 -13.04 11.58 2.51
N VAL A 203 -12.20 12.49 3.00
CA VAL A 203 -10.91 12.87 2.39
C VAL A 203 -9.88 11.74 2.54
N ILE A 204 -10.02 10.95 3.60
CA ILE A 204 -9.41 9.63 3.73
C ILE A 204 -10.55 8.62 3.83
N ASP A 205 -10.55 7.63 2.95
CA ASP A 205 -11.60 6.61 2.90
C ASP A 205 -11.00 5.28 2.44
N VAL A 206 -10.93 4.32 3.36
CA VAL A 206 -10.25 3.04 3.19
C VAL A 206 -11.22 1.99 2.65
N PRO A 207 -10.94 1.38 1.48
CA PRO A 207 -11.84 0.38 0.89
C PRO A 207 -12.14 -0.78 1.84
N PHE A 208 -13.43 -1.10 1.99
CA PHE A 208 -13.93 -2.23 2.79
C PHE A 208 -13.60 -2.15 4.30
N ALA A 209 -13.26 -0.97 4.82
CA ALA A 209 -13.01 -0.83 6.24
C ALA A 209 -14.32 -0.98 7.04
N PRO A 210 -14.33 -1.78 8.13
CA PRO A 210 -15.54 -2.03 8.92
C PRO A 210 -15.89 -0.88 9.89
N SER A 211 -15.03 0.12 10.02
CA SER A 211 -15.25 1.25 10.92
C SER A 211 -16.45 2.08 10.48
N ILE A 212 -17.36 2.38 11.42
CA ILE A 212 -18.50 3.27 11.17
C ILE A 212 -18.10 4.72 10.83
N TYR A 213 -16.84 5.08 11.12
CA TYR A 213 -16.28 6.40 10.80
C TYR A 213 -15.66 6.46 9.40
N ASN A 214 -15.57 5.31 8.70
CA ASN A 214 -15.08 5.26 7.33
C ASN A 214 -16.23 5.52 6.35
N GLY A 215 -16.04 6.45 5.41
CA GLY A 215 -17.10 6.87 4.49
C GLY A 215 -17.63 5.76 3.58
N GLY A 216 -16.76 4.83 3.15
CA GLY A 216 -17.12 3.69 2.31
C GLY A 216 -17.60 4.07 0.90
N ARG A 217 -17.18 5.23 0.40
CA ARG A 217 -17.53 5.79 -0.91
C ARG A 217 -16.43 5.60 -1.95
N THR A 218 -15.20 5.33 -1.53
CA THR A 218 -14.14 4.91 -2.42
C THR A 218 -14.37 3.47 -2.90
N MET A 219 -14.22 3.27 -4.19
CA MET A 219 -14.41 1.98 -4.84
C MET A 219 -13.21 1.71 -5.74
N PRO A 220 -12.28 0.83 -5.31
CA PRO A 220 -11.11 0.50 -6.10
C PRO A 220 -11.45 -0.57 -7.14
N ALA A 221 -10.74 -0.55 -8.27
CA ALA A 221 -10.75 -1.61 -9.27
C ALA A 221 -9.37 -1.69 -9.92
N ARG A 222 -9.04 -2.82 -10.55
CA ARG A 222 -7.80 -2.92 -11.33
C ARG A 222 -7.97 -2.32 -12.72
N ASP A 223 -6.93 -1.68 -13.24
CA ASP A 223 -6.84 -1.34 -14.66
C ASP A 223 -6.49 -2.55 -15.53
N ASN A 224 -6.24 -2.32 -16.82
CA ASN A 224 -5.96 -3.38 -17.77
C ASN A 224 -4.66 -4.14 -17.46
N GLU A 225 -3.68 -3.47 -16.86
CA GLU A 225 -2.37 -4.04 -16.50
C GLU A 225 -2.35 -4.57 -15.05
N GLY A 226 -3.50 -4.49 -14.36
CA GLY A 226 -3.69 -5.03 -13.02
C GLY A 226 -3.31 -4.08 -11.88
N ALA A 227 -2.94 -2.84 -12.18
CA ALA A 227 -2.67 -1.82 -11.16
C ALA A 227 -3.99 -1.33 -10.55
N VAL A 228 -3.99 -1.04 -9.25
CA VAL A 228 -5.18 -0.57 -8.53
C VAL A 228 -5.43 0.90 -8.87
N ARG A 229 -6.68 1.19 -9.24
CA ARG A 229 -7.23 2.50 -9.63
C ARG A 229 -8.56 2.77 -8.92
N PHE A 230 -9.08 3.98 -9.07
CA PHE A 230 -10.38 4.35 -8.51
C PHE A 230 -11.50 4.24 -9.56
N LEU A 231 -12.41 3.28 -9.37
CA LEU A 231 -13.70 3.25 -10.08
C LEU A 231 -14.61 4.37 -9.57
N ALA A 232 -14.57 4.62 -8.26
CA ALA A 232 -15.13 5.80 -7.62
C ALA A 232 -14.16 6.30 -6.55
N TRP A 233 -13.96 7.60 -6.47
CA TRP A 233 -13.07 8.23 -5.49
C TRP A 233 -13.82 8.93 -4.34
N GLY A 234 -15.15 8.92 -4.34
CA GLY A 234 -15.94 9.55 -3.28
C GLY A 234 -15.54 11.01 -3.06
N ASN A 235 -15.10 11.32 -1.83
CA ASN A 235 -14.66 12.66 -1.42
C ASN A 235 -13.13 12.79 -1.35
N LEU A 236 -12.36 11.84 -1.92
CA LEU A 236 -10.92 12.02 -2.08
C LEU A 236 -10.68 13.34 -2.86
N PRO A 237 -9.74 14.19 -2.42
CA PRO A 237 -9.57 15.55 -2.92
C PRO A 237 -8.79 15.60 -4.25
N PHE A 238 -9.11 14.69 -5.17
CA PHE A 238 -8.38 14.55 -6.42
C PHE A 238 -8.73 15.63 -7.42
N SER A 239 -7.70 16.18 -8.08
CA SER A 239 -7.88 17.11 -9.20
C SER A 239 -8.53 16.42 -10.40
N LYS A 240 -9.03 17.22 -11.36
CA LYS A 240 -9.67 16.67 -12.58
C LYS A 240 -8.70 15.81 -13.39
N GLU A 241 -7.42 16.17 -13.40
CA GLU A 241 -6.36 15.46 -14.11
C GLU A 241 -6.18 14.05 -13.53
N ILE A 242 -6.11 13.91 -12.20
CA ILE A 242 -6.05 12.62 -11.51
C ILE A 242 -7.32 11.80 -11.75
N GLN A 243 -8.49 12.43 -11.64
CA GLN A 243 -9.76 11.75 -11.90
C GLN A 243 -9.86 11.21 -13.34
N ASN A 244 -9.35 11.96 -14.31
CA ASN A 244 -9.31 11.55 -15.71
C ASN A 244 -8.31 10.40 -15.93
N PHE A 245 -7.13 10.46 -15.30
CA PHE A 245 -6.15 9.37 -15.35
C PHE A 245 -6.77 8.02 -14.91
N HIS A 246 -7.45 7.97 -13.77
CA HIS A 246 -8.11 6.73 -13.30
C HIS A 246 -9.21 6.28 -14.25
N ARG A 247 -10.00 7.22 -14.76
CA ARG A 247 -11.08 6.94 -15.71
C ARG A 247 -10.54 6.32 -17.00
N ASP A 248 -9.47 6.87 -17.55
CA ASP A 248 -8.87 6.43 -18.80
C ASP A 248 -8.25 5.02 -18.65
N LYS A 249 -7.51 4.77 -17.56
CA LYS A 249 -6.97 3.43 -17.25
C LYS A 249 -8.04 2.35 -17.09
N LEU A 250 -9.18 2.69 -16.48
CA LEU A 250 -10.31 1.77 -16.37
C LEU A 250 -11.08 1.63 -17.69
N ALA A 251 -11.16 2.68 -18.51
CA ALA A 251 -11.77 2.63 -19.83
C ALA A 251 -10.98 1.71 -20.79
N GLU A 252 -9.65 1.71 -20.70
CA GLU A 252 -8.78 0.76 -21.42
C GLU A 252 -9.16 -0.69 -21.08
N ARG A 253 -9.31 -1.01 -19.79
CA ARG A 253 -9.78 -2.33 -19.34
C ARG A 253 -11.17 -2.65 -19.88
N GLY A 254 -12.10 -1.69 -19.78
CA GLY A 254 -13.47 -1.86 -20.24
C GLY A 254 -13.55 -2.15 -21.75
N LYS A 255 -12.72 -1.47 -22.55
CA LYS A 255 -12.58 -1.72 -23.99
C LYS A 255 -12.02 -3.13 -24.26
N ALA A 256 -10.98 -3.54 -23.53
CA ALA A 256 -10.38 -4.86 -23.68
C ALA A 256 -11.35 -6.00 -23.31
N GLU A 257 -12.13 -5.82 -22.24
CA GLU A 257 -13.11 -6.80 -21.74
C GLU A 257 -14.49 -6.70 -22.40
N ARG A 258 -14.70 -5.70 -23.28
CA ARG A 258 -15.99 -5.41 -23.92
C ARG A 258 -17.14 -5.27 -22.92
N ARG A 259 -16.87 -4.65 -21.77
CA ARG A 259 -17.87 -4.32 -20.75
C ARG A 259 -17.57 -2.98 -20.10
N THR A 260 -18.59 -2.28 -19.65
CA THR A 260 -18.42 -1.02 -18.94
C THR A 260 -17.77 -1.25 -17.56
N PRO A 261 -16.78 -0.44 -17.15
CA PRO A 261 -16.26 -0.45 -15.80
C PRO A 261 -17.38 -0.33 -14.76
N SER A 262 -17.43 -1.27 -13.83
CA SER A 262 -18.56 -1.41 -12.91
C SER A 262 -18.14 -2.13 -11.64
N PHE A 263 -19.02 -2.11 -10.62
CA PHE A 263 -18.79 -2.80 -9.36
C PHE A 263 -18.53 -4.31 -9.54
N GLN A 264 -19.05 -4.92 -10.61
CA GLN A 264 -18.75 -6.32 -10.93
C GLN A 264 -17.25 -6.56 -11.15
N MET A 265 -16.51 -5.60 -11.75
CA MET A 265 -15.05 -5.71 -11.88
C MET A 265 -14.37 -5.80 -10.51
N VAL A 266 -14.88 -5.05 -9.52
CA VAL A 266 -14.35 -5.04 -8.15
C VAL A 266 -14.53 -6.42 -7.51
N ILE A 267 -15.74 -6.98 -7.62
CA ILE A 267 -16.04 -8.34 -7.13
C ILE A 267 -15.12 -9.35 -7.81
N ASP A 268 -14.98 -9.29 -9.13
CA ASP A 268 -14.12 -10.21 -9.88
C ASP A 268 -12.65 -10.11 -9.43
N ASP A 269 -12.15 -8.89 -9.18
CA ASP A 269 -10.79 -8.63 -8.73
C ASP A 269 -10.52 -9.13 -7.31
N ILE A 270 -11.51 -9.05 -6.41
CA ILE A 270 -11.41 -9.58 -5.03
C ILE A 270 -11.16 -11.10 -5.05
N TYR A 271 -11.81 -11.83 -5.96
CA TYR A 271 -11.66 -13.29 -6.05
C TYR A 271 -10.52 -13.76 -6.98
N ALA A 272 -9.95 -12.87 -7.79
CA ALA A 272 -9.06 -13.23 -8.90
C ALA A 272 -7.85 -14.07 -8.46
N ILE A 273 -7.15 -13.67 -7.39
CA ILE A 273 -5.91 -14.35 -6.95
C ILE A 273 -6.22 -15.76 -6.42
N GLY A 274 -7.30 -15.92 -5.67
CA GLY A 274 -7.79 -17.24 -5.26
C GLY A 274 -8.10 -18.16 -6.44
N GLN A 275 -8.48 -17.57 -7.58
CA GLN A 275 -8.71 -18.28 -8.85
C GLN A 275 -7.45 -18.39 -9.73
N GLY A 276 -6.28 -17.92 -9.27
CA GLY A 276 -4.99 -18.07 -9.93
C GLY A 276 -4.62 -16.97 -10.93
N ARG A 277 -5.21 -15.77 -10.85
CA ARG A 277 -4.89 -14.64 -11.74
C ARG A 277 -4.95 -13.31 -11.01
N LEU A 278 -4.23 -12.30 -11.48
CA LEU A 278 -4.24 -10.97 -10.84
C LEU A 278 -5.53 -10.19 -11.12
N VAL A 279 -5.98 -10.20 -12.38
CA VAL A 279 -7.13 -9.42 -12.85
C VAL A 279 -8.34 -10.32 -13.04
N GLY A 280 -9.48 -9.89 -12.50
CA GLY A 280 -10.78 -10.56 -12.63
C GLY A 280 -11.37 -10.39 -14.03
N ARG A 281 -10.81 -11.09 -15.01
CA ARG A 281 -11.31 -11.08 -16.40
C ARG A 281 -12.60 -11.92 -16.54
N PRO A 282 -13.60 -11.47 -17.33
CA PRO A 282 -14.75 -12.28 -17.71
C PRO A 282 -14.33 -13.63 -18.31
N ARG A 283 -15.22 -14.62 -18.22
CA ARG A 283 -15.07 -15.91 -18.91
C ARG A 283 -15.69 -15.84 -20.30
#